data_AF-J2WBU2-F1
#
_entry.id   AF-J2WBU2-F1
#
_cell.length_a   1.000
_cell.length_b   1.000
_cell.length_c   1.000
_cell.angle_alpha   90.00
_cell.angle_beta   90.00
_cell.angle_gamma   90.00
#
_symmetry.space_group_name_H-M   'P 1'
#
loop_
_entity.id
_entity.type
_entity.pdbx_description
1 polymer ?
#
loop_
_entity_poly.entity_id
_entity_poly.type
_entity_poly.pdbx_seq_one_letter_code
_entity_poly.pdbx_strand_id
1 'polypeptide(L)' 'MKNFSNAAFSPEVIEVMTAALAAGVATLPEPTHSSHVNALAESILRTASAGERNVANLQRIALMELQLAQRN' A
#
# COMPACT_ATOMS: atom_id res chain seq x y z
N MET A 1 10.86 3.19 4.16
CA MET A 1 10.70 4.14 3.03
C MET A 1 12.02 4.60 2.38
N LYS A 2 12.99 3.71 2.07
CA LYS A 2 14.28 4.12 1.46
C LYS A 2 14.25 4.29 -0.07
N ASN A 3 13.19 3.81 -0.74
CA ASN A 3 13.13 3.75 -2.21
C ASN A 3 12.27 4.86 -2.86
N PHE A 4 11.77 5.83 -2.09
CA PHE A 4 10.79 6.82 -2.57
C PHE A 4 11.25 8.27 -2.44
N SER A 5 12.52 8.52 -2.10
CA SER A 5 13.04 9.86 -1.80
C SER A 5 12.92 10.87 -2.96
N ASN A 6 12.71 10.41 -4.19
CA ASN A 6 12.49 11.25 -5.39
C ASN A 6 11.17 10.93 -6.11
N ALA A 7 10.25 10.22 -5.47
CA ALA A 7 8.99 9.86 -6.12
C ALA A 7 8.06 11.09 -6.17
N ALA A 8 7.83 11.62 -7.37
CA ALA A 8 6.84 12.66 -7.63
C ALA A 8 5.55 12.00 -8.16
N PHE A 9 4.44 12.20 -7.45
CA PHE A 9 3.13 11.67 -7.83
C PHE A 9 2.18 12.82 -8.16
N SER A 10 1.33 12.66 -9.18
CA SER A 10 0.25 13.61 -9.40
C SER A 10 -0.80 13.49 -8.27
N PRO A 11 -1.58 14.55 -7.98
CA PRO A 11 -2.64 14.51 -6.97
C PRO A 11 -3.60 13.33 -7.15
N GLU A 12 -3.97 13.02 -8.39
CA GLU A 12 -4.83 11.88 -8.74
C GLU A 12 -4.24 10.54 -8.28
N VAL A 13 -2.91 10.38 -8.38
CA VAL A 13 -2.23 9.15 -7.93
C VAL A 13 -2.21 9.09 -6.42
N ILE A 14 -2.02 10.22 -5.75
CA ILE A 14 -2.08 10.30 -4.29
C ILE A 14 -3.47 9.88 -3.81
N GLU A 15 -4.54 10.38 -4.43
CA GLU A 15 -5.92 9.99 -4.09
C GLU A 15 -6.15 8.48 -4.25
N VAL A 16 -5.69 7.90 -5.36
CA VAL A 16 -5.76 6.45 -5.60
C VAL A 16 -5.00 5.66 -4.53
N MET A 17 -3.78 6.09 -4.19
CA MET A 17 -2.96 5.43 -3.15
C MET A 17 -3.61 5.54 -1.76
N THR A 18 -4.14 6.72 -1.42
CA THR A 18 -4.82 6.96 -0.15
C THR A 18 -6.09 6.11 -0.03
N ALA A 19 -6.89 6.01 -1.11
CA ALA A 19 -8.07 5.16 -1.14
C ALA A 19 -7.72 3.68 -0.96
N ALA A 20 -6.68 3.20 -1.66
CA ALA A 20 -6.22 1.83 -1.53
C ALA A 20 -5.69 1.51 -0.13
N LEU A 21 -4.98 2.46 0.49
CA LEU A 21 -4.45 2.30 1.84
C LEU A 21 -5.58 2.25 2.88
N ALA A 22 -6.55 3.17 2.79
CA ALA A 22 -7.71 3.17 3.68
C ALA A 22 -8.50 1.86 3.58
N ALA A 23 -8.75 1.39 2.35
CA ALA A 23 -9.42 0.11 2.12
C ALA A 23 -8.62 -1.09 2.65
N GLY A 24 -7.29 -1.09 2.49
CA GLY A 24 -6.42 -2.14 3.00
C GLY A 24 -6.39 -2.18 4.53
N VAL A 25 -6.23 -1.02 5.18
CA VAL A 25 -6.20 -0.91 6.65
C VAL A 25 -7.52 -1.36 7.27
N ALA A 26 -8.67 -1.04 6.65
CA ALA A 26 -9.98 -1.48 7.10
C ALA A 26 -10.17 -3.01 7.09
N THR A 27 -9.33 -3.76 6.38
CA THR A 27 -9.37 -5.24 6.33
C THR A 27 -8.42 -5.91 7.33
N LEU A 28 -7.61 -5.13 8.06
CA LEU A 28 -6.66 -5.70 9.00
C LEU A 28 -7.36 -6.19 10.28
N PRO A 29 -6.91 -7.32 10.85
CA PRO A 29 -7.43 -7.79 12.14
C PRO A 29 -7.03 -6.84 13.27
N GLU A 30 -7.90 -6.73 14.28
CA GLU A 30 -7.59 -6.02 15.51
C GLU A 30 -6.81 -6.91 16.49
N PRO A 31 -5.78 -6.40 17.18
CA PRO A 31 -5.29 -5.01 17.12
C PRO A 31 -4.43 -4.71 15.90
N THR A 32 -4.66 -3.55 15.26
CA THR A 32 -3.88 -3.13 14.09
C THR A 32 -2.50 -2.65 14.52
N HIS A 33 -1.45 -3.36 14.08
CA HIS A 33 -0.07 -2.96 14.32
C HIS A 33 0.41 -1.94 13.27
N SER A 34 1.17 -0.94 13.72
CA SER A 34 1.77 0.08 12.85
C SER A 34 2.71 -0.51 11.79
N SER A 35 3.33 -1.66 12.09
CA SER A 35 4.14 -2.43 11.13
C SER A 35 3.32 -2.91 9.93
N HIS A 36 2.09 -3.38 10.13
CA HIS A 36 1.21 -3.84 9.05
C HIS A 36 0.77 -2.66 8.16
N VAL A 37 0.41 -1.54 8.78
CA VAL A 37 0.05 -0.31 8.06
C VAL A 37 1.23 0.20 7.23
N ASN A 38 2.43 0.20 7.80
CA ASN A 38 3.63 0.64 7.10
C ASN A 38 3.99 -0.30 5.93
N ALA A 39 3.88 -1.61 6.11
CA ALA A 39 4.11 -2.58 5.04
C ALA A 39 3.09 -2.43 3.89
N LEU A 40 1.80 -2.22 4.21
CA LEU A 40 0.77 -1.92 3.21
C LEU A 40 1.10 -0.64 2.43
N ALA A 41 1.42 0.45 3.14
CA ALA A 41 1.74 1.73 2.51
C ALA A 41 2.96 1.62 1.59
N GLU A 42 4.01 0.92 2.02
CA GLU A 42 5.20 0.71 1.19
C GLU A 42 4.92 -0.14 -0.05
N SER A 43 4.06 -1.15 0.05
CA SER A 43 3.62 -1.94 -1.10
C SER A 43 2.85 -1.09 -2.10
N ILE A 44 1.82 -0.38 -1.63
CA ILE A 44 0.99 0.50 -2.46
C ILE A 44 1.85 1.54 -3.18
N LEU A 45 2.79 2.17 -2.47
CA LEU A 45 3.70 3.15 -3.06
C LEU A 45 4.58 2.53 -4.16
N ARG A 46 5.11 1.31 -3.96
CA ARG A 46 5.89 0.60 -5.00
C ARG A 46 5.04 0.30 -6.23
N THR A 47 3.85 -0.26 -6.02
CA THR A 47 2.97 -0.68 -7.11
C THR A 47 2.43 0.51 -7.90
N ALA A 48 2.06 1.60 -7.22
CA ALA A 48 1.65 2.84 -7.87
C ALA A 48 2.81 3.50 -8.64
N SER A 49 4.03 3.44 -8.09
CA SER A 49 5.24 3.89 -8.81
C SER A 49 5.52 3.07 -10.07
N ALA A 50 5.12 1.80 -10.11
CA ALA A 50 5.23 0.94 -11.28
C ALA A 50 4.13 1.21 -12.35
N GLY A 51 3.22 2.15 -12.09
CA GLY A 51 2.19 2.58 -13.04
C GLY A 51 0.79 2.03 -12.77
N GLU A 52 0.57 1.24 -11.73
CA GLU A 52 -0.77 0.78 -11.36
C GLU A 52 -1.61 1.95 -10.81
N ARG A 53 -2.86 2.06 -11.25
CA ARG A 53 -3.79 3.15 -10.90
C ARG A 53 -5.15 2.63 -10.44
N ASN A 54 -5.40 1.33 -10.51
CA ASN A 54 -6.60 0.72 -10.01
C ASN A 54 -6.49 0.49 -8.50
N VAL A 55 -7.36 1.14 -7.73
CA VAL A 55 -7.43 1.05 -6.27
C VAL A 55 -7.52 -0.40 -5.77
N ALA A 56 -8.37 -1.21 -6.39
CA ALA A 56 -8.59 -2.59 -5.98
C ALA A 56 -7.34 -3.47 -6.26
N ASN A 57 -6.63 -3.21 -7.36
CA ASN A 57 -5.38 -3.91 -7.65
C ASN A 57 -4.28 -3.54 -6.63
N LEU A 58 -4.12 -2.24 -6.34
CA LEU A 58 -3.15 -1.76 -5.34
C LEU A 58 -3.42 -2.38 -3.97
N GLN A 59 -4.67 -2.36 -3.52
CA GLN A 59 -5.08 -2.98 -2.26
C GLN A 59 -4.77 -4.48 -2.25
N ARG A 60 -5.16 -5.20 -3.32
CA ARG A 60 -5.00 -6.66 -3.39
C ARG A 60 -3.53 -7.08 -3.36
N ILE A 61 -2.68 -6.37 -4.11
CA ILE A 61 -1.24 -6.62 -4.14
C ILE A 61 -0.64 -6.37 -2.76
N ALA A 62 -1.00 -5.26 -2.12
CA ALA A 62 -0.49 -4.91 -0.81
C ALA A 62 -0.88 -5.91 0.28
N LEU A 63 -2.13 -6.40 0.28
CA LEU A 63 -2.58 -7.43 1.21
C LEU A 63 -1.87 -8.77 0.98
N MET A 64 -1.65 -9.14 -0.29
CA MET A 64 -0.91 -10.35 -0.63
C MET A 64 0.55 -10.26 -0.18
N GLU A 65 1.22 -9.12 -0.42
CA GLU A 65 2.60 -8.90 0.04
C GLU A 65 2.69 -8.90 1.57
N LEU A 66 1.72 -8.32 2.27
CA LEU A 66 1.67 -8.35 3.74
C LEU A 66 1.59 -9.80 4.26
N GLN A 67 0.73 -10.63 3.67
CA GLN A 67 0.61 -12.04 4.05
C GLN A 67 1.91 -12.83 3.79
N LEU A 68 2.61 -12.52 2.70
CA LEU A 68 3.90 -13.15 2.40
C LEU A 68 4.98 -12.71 3.39
N ALA A 69 4.99 -11.43 3.77
CA ALA A 69 5.94 -10.88 4.74
C ALA A 69 5.76 -11.43 6.16
N GLN A 70 4.53 -11.81 6.54
CA GLN A 70 4.25 -12.43 7.85
C GLN A 70 4.67 -13.90 7.95
N ARG A 71 4.93 -14.57 6.81
CA ARG A 71 5.26 -16.00 6.76
C ARG A 71 6.76 -16.29 6.82
N ASN A 72 7.59 -15.25 6.70
CA ASN A 72 9.04 -15.32 6.69
C ASN A 72 9.62 -14.71 7.96
#